data_AF-A0A147HYH0-F1
#
_entry.id   AF-A0A147HYH0-F1
#
_cell.length_a   1.000
_cell.length_b   1.000
_cell.length_c   1.000
_cell.angle_alpha   90.00
_cell.angle_beta   90.00
_cell.angle_gamma   90.00
#
_symmetry.space_group_name_H-M   'P 1'
#
loop_
_entity.id
_entity.type
_entity.pdbx_description
1 polymer ?
#
loop_
_entity_poly.entity_id
_entity_poly.type
_entity_poly.pdbx_seq_one_letter_code
_entity_poly.pdbx_strand_id
1 'polypeptide(L)'
;MVGRMTNLFWRGGRLRHTERALGFLLCLSAGAFALLVATAPAVAASWSYLGIAVATALASFSVGLALGLFFGLPSLVPRVAGTPSAPVAESTSLEQIADWLVKIVVGITLTRFDVISGRLENAAAQVAAAMACRPAGEPCSAPVAGTIMACFAVLGFLIAYLWMRRYFLGELRRGREEAEREIIDDAVRSGDFQTTPVSTSRASLDGPDAAALAAIVPGEHPDDPWKGQFGGESEDAEVRLRGEVEPLQTRPGLYALGIELEGRTREARDRLEGTVVTFFLHPTFKRYRRSVVFRKGRARLELVAYGAFTVGAATAGGSRVELDLAELPGAPAGFVEA
;
A
#
# COMPACT_ATOMS: atom_id res chain seq x y z
N MET A 1 -30.35 -7.71 -12.02
CA MET A 1 -29.00 -7.11 -11.97
C MET A 1 -28.21 -7.44 -10.69
N VAL A 2 -28.86 -7.76 -9.56
CA VAL A 2 -28.19 -8.12 -8.29
C VAL A 2 -27.54 -9.53 -8.28
N GLY A 3 -28.03 -10.47 -9.10
CA GLY A 3 -27.51 -11.86 -9.12
C GLY A 3 -26.20 -12.11 -9.88
N ARG A 4 -25.62 -11.10 -10.57
CA ARG A 4 -24.36 -11.25 -11.31
C ARG A 4 -23.12 -10.84 -10.53
N MET A 5 -23.26 -10.07 -9.44
CA MET A 5 -22.12 -9.68 -8.59
C MET A 5 -21.75 -10.74 -7.55
N THR A 6 -22.66 -11.67 -7.22
CA THR A 6 -22.39 -12.74 -6.23
C THR A 6 -21.58 -13.91 -6.78
N ASN A 7 -21.64 -14.18 -8.09
CA ASN A 7 -21.01 -15.36 -8.68
C ASN A 7 -19.56 -15.17 -9.15
N LEU A 8 -19.03 -13.94 -9.18
CA LEU A 8 -17.63 -13.70 -9.55
C LEU A 8 -16.64 -13.86 -8.38
N PHE A 9 -17.13 -13.90 -7.13
CA PHE A 9 -16.28 -13.90 -5.93
C PHE A 9 -15.83 -15.29 -5.43
N TRP A 10 -16.30 -16.39 -6.05
CA TRP A 10 -16.15 -17.74 -5.45
C TRP A 10 -15.08 -18.66 -6.06
N ARG A 11 -14.31 -18.21 -7.07
CA ARG A 11 -13.27 -19.05 -7.73
C ARG A 11 -11.86 -18.47 -7.59
N GLY A 12 -11.16 -18.86 -6.52
CA GLY A 12 -9.72 -18.62 -6.36
C GLY A 12 -9.22 -19.08 -4.98
N GLY A 13 -8.07 -19.76 -4.92
CA GLY A 13 -7.55 -20.41 -3.72
C GLY A 13 -6.73 -19.50 -2.81
N ARG A 14 -6.77 -19.81 -1.51
CA ARG A 14 -5.85 -19.38 -0.42
C ARG A 14 -5.90 -17.95 0.16
N LEU A 15 -6.98 -17.20 -0.01
CA LEU A 15 -7.29 -16.00 0.82
C LEU A 15 -8.73 -15.99 1.38
N ARG A 16 -9.33 -17.16 1.57
CA ARG A 16 -10.80 -17.36 1.63
C ARG A 16 -11.50 -17.00 2.94
N HIS A 17 -10.82 -16.95 4.08
CA HIS A 17 -11.54 -16.83 5.36
C HIS A 17 -12.13 -15.44 5.57
N THR A 18 -11.36 -14.40 5.28
CA THR A 18 -11.79 -13.05 5.70
C THR A 18 -12.53 -12.28 4.60
N GLU A 19 -12.47 -12.78 3.35
CA GLU A 19 -13.45 -12.48 2.29
C GLU A 19 -14.85 -12.99 2.63
N ARG A 20 -14.93 -14.23 3.13
CA ARG A 20 -16.20 -14.79 3.60
C ARG A 20 -16.75 -14.02 4.79
N ALA A 21 -15.89 -13.52 5.68
CA ALA A 21 -16.31 -12.67 6.79
C ALA A 21 -16.93 -11.35 6.32
N LEU A 22 -16.30 -10.65 5.37
CA LEU A 22 -16.88 -9.42 4.81
C LEU A 22 -18.21 -9.68 4.08
N GLY A 23 -18.26 -10.74 3.25
CA GLY A 23 -19.49 -11.16 2.58
C GLY A 23 -20.60 -11.53 3.56
N PHE A 24 -20.25 -12.24 4.64
CA PHE A 24 -21.19 -12.58 5.71
C PHE A 24 -21.73 -11.33 6.41
N LEU A 25 -20.88 -10.36 6.74
CA LEU A 25 -21.33 -9.10 7.36
C LEU A 25 -22.22 -8.27 6.44
N LEU A 26 -21.94 -8.24 5.14
CA LEU A 26 -22.82 -7.58 4.15
C LEU A 26 -24.18 -8.29 4.04
N CYS A 27 -24.19 -9.62 4.05
CA CYS A 27 -25.43 -10.39 4.10
C CYS A 27 -26.18 -10.17 5.41
N LEU A 28 -25.48 -10.07 6.54
CA LEU A 28 -26.06 -9.80 7.86
C LEU A 28 -26.67 -8.40 7.91
N SER A 29 -26.00 -7.38 7.38
CA SER A 29 -26.55 -6.02 7.30
C SER A 29 -27.76 -5.93 6.38
N ALA A 30 -27.71 -6.61 5.22
CA ALA A 30 -28.86 -6.71 4.33
C ALA A 30 -30.03 -7.46 4.98
N GLY A 31 -29.75 -8.53 5.72
CA GLY A 31 -30.75 -9.30 6.47
C GLY A 31 -31.38 -8.50 7.61
N ALA A 32 -30.58 -7.76 8.37
CA ALA A 32 -31.07 -6.87 9.43
C ALA A 32 -31.95 -5.75 8.85
N PHE A 33 -31.56 -5.18 7.71
CA PHE A 33 -32.36 -4.19 6.99
C PHE A 33 -33.68 -4.78 6.47
N ALA A 34 -33.64 -5.97 5.86
CA ALA A 34 -34.84 -6.66 5.39
C ALA A 34 -35.79 -7.01 6.54
N LEU A 35 -35.25 -7.44 7.69
CA LEU A 35 -36.03 -7.72 8.90
C LEU A 35 -36.70 -6.45 9.45
N LEU A 36 -35.98 -5.33 9.48
CA LEU A 36 -36.52 -4.02 9.88
C LEU A 36 -37.71 -3.61 9.00
N VAL A 37 -37.59 -3.75 7.69
CA VAL A 37 -38.67 -3.44 6.74
C VAL A 37 -39.84 -4.43 6.87
N ALA A 38 -39.55 -5.73 7.02
CA ALA A 38 -40.57 -6.77 7.10
C ALA A 38 -41.39 -6.73 8.39
N THR A 39 -40.82 -6.26 9.49
CA THR A 39 -41.52 -6.09 10.78
C THR A 39 -42.31 -4.79 10.87
N ALA A 40 -42.05 -3.82 9.99
CA ALA A 40 -42.74 -2.53 10.01
C ALA A 40 -44.28 -2.64 9.97
N PRO A 41 -44.94 -3.47 9.14
CA PRO A 41 -46.41 -3.56 9.14
C PRO A 41 -47.02 -4.09 10.45
N ALA A 42 -46.26 -4.90 11.19
CA ALA A 42 -46.71 -5.46 12.47
C ALA A 42 -46.60 -4.44 13.61
N VAL A 43 -45.58 -3.57 13.57
CA VAL A 43 -45.23 -2.66 14.67
C VAL A 43 -45.69 -1.22 14.41
N ALA A 44 -45.77 -0.80 13.15
CA ALA A 44 -46.05 0.57 12.75
C ALA A 44 -47.53 0.92 12.82
N ALA A 45 -47.83 2.09 13.39
CA ALA A 45 -49.13 2.74 13.27
C ALA A 45 -49.25 3.57 11.97
N SER A 46 -48.13 3.96 11.36
CA SER A 46 -48.06 4.80 10.17
C SER A 46 -46.78 4.56 9.36
N TRP A 47 -46.76 5.01 8.10
CA TRP A 47 -45.56 4.93 7.23
C TRP A 47 -44.36 5.74 7.75
N SER A 48 -44.59 6.67 8.68
CA SER A 48 -43.53 7.48 9.30
C SER A 48 -42.54 6.63 10.12
N TYR A 49 -43.01 5.54 10.75
CA TYR A 49 -42.16 4.57 11.46
C TYR A 49 -41.04 4.06 10.55
N LEU A 50 -41.42 3.60 9.35
CA LEU A 50 -40.47 3.01 8.41
C LEU A 50 -39.44 4.03 7.94
N GLY A 51 -39.89 5.26 7.64
CA GLY A 51 -39.00 6.35 7.22
C GLY A 51 -37.95 6.68 8.29
N ILE A 52 -38.38 6.86 9.55
CA ILE A 52 -37.50 7.20 10.67
C ILE A 52 -36.58 6.03 11.02
N ALA A 53 -37.09 4.80 11.02
CA ALA A 53 -36.30 3.60 11.29
C ALA A 53 -35.18 3.40 10.26
N VAL A 54 -35.50 3.54 8.97
CA VAL A 54 -34.53 3.42 7.87
C VAL A 54 -33.52 4.57 7.91
N ALA A 55 -33.97 5.80 8.10
CA ALA A 55 -33.07 6.97 8.22
C ALA A 55 -32.11 6.79 9.41
N THR A 56 -32.60 6.34 10.56
CA THR A 56 -31.79 6.08 11.75
C THR A 56 -30.78 4.95 11.51
N ALA A 57 -31.20 3.87 10.87
CA ALA A 57 -30.32 2.76 10.50
C ALA A 57 -29.18 3.21 9.57
N LEU A 58 -29.51 3.97 8.52
CA LEU A 58 -28.50 4.49 7.57
C LEU A 58 -27.56 5.50 8.22
N ALA A 59 -28.09 6.41 9.04
CA ALA A 59 -27.28 7.37 9.78
C ALA A 59 -26.29 6.66 10.71
N SER A 60 -26.78 5.69 11.49
CA SER A 60 -25.95 4.91 12.41
C SER A 60 -24.91 4.07 11.67
N PHE A 61 -25.30 3.44 10.54
CA PHE A 61 -24.39 2.71 9.67
C PHE A 61 -23.27 3.60 9.12
N SER A 62 -23.60 4.84 8.74
CA SER A 62 -22.64 5.80 8.19
C SER A 62 -21.63 6.27 9.24
N VAL A 63 -22.10 6.53 10.47
CA VAL A 63 -21.22 6.81 11.62
C VAL A 63 -20.30 5.62 11.92
N GLY A 64 -20.86 4.40 11.90
CA GLY A 64 -20.11 3.17 12.03
C GLY A 64 -19.02 3.03 10.97
N LEU A 65 -19.36 3.21 9.69
CA LEU A 65 -18.41 3.16 8.57
C LEU A 65 -17.27 4.16 8.78
N ALA A 66 -17.57 5.42 9.11
CA ALA A 66 -16.56 6.45 9.33
C ALA A 66 -15.57 6.05 10.44
N LEU A 67 -16.08 5.59 11.59
CA LEU A 67 -15.24 5.08 12.68
C LEU A 67 -14.43 3.86 12.24
N GLY A 68 -15.05 2.91 11.52
CA GLY A 68 -14.37 1.72 11.02
C GLY A 68 -13.22 2.06 10.07
N LEU A 69 -13.37 3.11 9.25
CA LEU A 69 -12.31 3.60 8.37
C LEU A 69 -11.11 4.11 9.19
N PHE A 70 -11.34 4.92 10.21
CA PHE A 70 -10.27 5.47 11.05
C PHE A 70 -9.53 4.39 11.84
N PHE A 71 -10.27 3.47 12.49
CA PHE A 71 -9.66 2.37 13.25
C PHE A 71 -9.03 1.30 12.35
N GLY A 72 -9.45 1.22 11.09
CA GLY A 72 -8.95 0.25 10.11
C GLY A 72 -7.68 0.68 9.38
N LEU A 73 -7.27 1.95 9.51
CA LEU A 73 -6.04 2.45 8.89
C LEU A 73 -4.81 1.71 9.46
N PRO A 74 -4.04 1.00 8.62
CA PRO A 74 -2.88 0.28 9.09
C PRO A 74 -1.77 1.25 9.49
N SER A 75 -1.17 1.06 10.66
CA SER A 75 0.05 1.75 11.03
C SER A 75 1.24 1.15 10.27
N LEU A 76 1.91 1.92 9.43
CA LEU A 76 3.13 1.49 8.76
C LEU A 76 4.29 1.76 9.73
N VAL A 77 4.73 0.70 10.41
CA VAL A 77 5.83 0.79 11.38
C VAL A 77 7.08 1.37 10.69
N PRO A 78 7.61 2.51 11.16
CA PRO A 78 8.88 3.04 10.68
C PRO A 78 9.98 1.99 10.86
N ARG A 79 10.85 1.85 9.85
CA ARG A 79 11.91 0.84 9.84
C ARG A 79 12.82 1.01 11.06
N VAL A 80 13.00 -0.08 11.82
CA VAL A 80 14.14 -0.21 12.74
C VAL A 80 15.39 -0.45 11.89
N ALA A 81 16.40 0.41 12.05
CA ALA A 81 17.68 0.26 11.35
C ALA A 81 18.25 -1.15 11.60
N GLY A 82 18.58 -1.88 10.53
CA GLY A 82 19.23 -3.21 10.61
C GLY A 82 18.51 -4.38 9.94
N THR A 83 17.23 -4.30 9.56
CA THR A 83 16.56 -5.38 8.80
C THR A 83 16.59 -5.15 7.27
N PRO A 84 17.07 -6.11 6.44
CA PRO A 84 17.29 -5.88 5.00
C PRO A 84 16.05 -5.96 4.09
N SER A 85 14.87 -6.38 4.54
CA SER A 85 13.77 -6.72 3.61
C SER A 85 12.41 -6.07 3.88
N ALA A 86 12.33 -5.03 4.71
CA ALA A 86 11.09 -4.29 4.88
C ALA A 86 11.01 -3.12 3.88
N PRO A 87 9.94 -3.02 3.07
CA PRO A 87 9.71 -1.85 2.22
C PRO A 87 9.62 -0.60 3.10
N VAL A 88 10.24 0.49 2.66
CA VAL A 88 10.18 1.80 3.32
C VAL A 88 8.71 2.16 3.55
N ALA A 89 8.36 2.33 4.82
CA ALA A 89 7.07 2.84 5.24
C ALA A 89 7.04 4.33 4.88
N GLU A 90 6.39 4.67 3.78
CA GLU A 90 5.95 6.04 3.57
C GLU A 90 4.90 6.37 4.63
N SER A 91 5.28 7.16 5.63
CA SER A 91 4.36 7.70 6.62
C SER A 91 3.46 8.70 5.92
N THR A 92 2.21 8.32 5.64
CA THR A 92 1.23 9.29 5.15
C THR A 92 0.79 10.16 6.32
N SER A 93 0.67 11.48 6.10
CA SER A 93 0.13 12.43 7.10
C SER A 93 -1.23 11.98 7.65
N LEU A 94 -2.01 11.22 6.86
CA LEU A 94 -3.29 10.64 7.25
C LEU A 94 -3.17 9.57 8.34
N GLU A 95 -2.09 8.79 8.36
CA GLU A 95 -1.84 7.81 9.41
C GLU A 95 -1.64 8.50 10.76
N GLN A 96 -0.82 9.55 10.77
CA GLN A 96 -0.61 10.37 11.97
C GLN A 96 -1.93 10.99 12.43
N ILE A 97 -2.76 11.43 11.48
CA ILE A 97 -4.08 11.99 11.78
C ILE A 97 -5.00 10.97 12.44
N ALA A 98 -5.05 9.75 11.89
CA ALA A 98 -5.86 8.68 12.45
C ALA A 98 -5.41 8.24 13.84
N ASP A 99 -4.09 8.17 14.09
CA ASP A 99 -3.55 7.80 15.40
C ASP A 99 -3.94 8.79 16.50
N TRP A 100 -3.77 10.10 16.27
CA TRP A 100 -4.19 11.09 17.27
C TRP A 100 -5.71 11.12 17.44
N LEU A 101 -6.48 10.93 16.36
CA LEU A 101 -7.93 10.89 16.42
C LEU A 101 -8.44 9.70 17.25
N VAL A 102 -7.91 8.49 17.02
CA VAL A 102 -8.28 7.29 17.80
C VAL A 102 -7.98 7.49 19.29
N LYS A 103 -6.83 8.09 19.62
CA LYS A 103 -6.47 8.43 21.01
C LYS A 103 -7.45 9.42 21.64
N ILE A 104 -7.87 10.45 20.91
CA ILE A 104 -8.90 11.39 21.38
C ILE A 104 -10.24 10.69 21.60
N VAL A 105 -10.69 9.86 20.65
CA VAL A 105 -11.96 9.14 20.77
C VAL A 105 -11.96 8.22 21.99
N VAL A 106 -10.91 7.43 22.18
CA VAL A 106 -10.75 6.56 23.37
C VAL A 106 -10.66 7.41 24.65
N GLY A 107 -9.88 8.48 24.65
CA GLY A 107 -9.73 9.37 25.80
C GLY A 107 -11.03 10.05 26.23
N ILE A 108 -11.81 10.58 25.29
CA ILE A 108 -13.13 11.18 25.57
C ILE A 108 -14.10 10.12 26.07
N THR A 109 -14.06 8.91 25.48
CA THR A 109 -14.95 7.80 25.89
C THR A 109 -14.66 7.36 27.33
N LEU A 110 -13.38 7.27 27.72
CA LEU A 110 -12.99 6.88 29.08
C LEU A 110 -13.28 7.96 30.13
N THR A 111 -13.05 9.23 29.79
CA THR A 111 -13.18 10.34 30.76
C THR A 111 -14.61 10.85 30.91
N ARG A 112 -15.45 10.68 29.88
CA ARG A 112 -16.83 11.21 29.85
C ARG A 112 -17.88 10.14 29.53
N PHE A 113 -17.63 8.90 29.94
CA PHE A 113 -18.53 7.78 29.66
C PHE A 113 -19.99 8.05 30.08
N ASP A 114 -20.20 8.60 31.28
CA ASP A 114 -21.55 8.88 31.81
C ASP A 114 -22.31 9.93 30.98
N VAL A 115 -21.59 10.93 30.47
CA VAL A 115 -22.17 11.96 29.61
C VAL A 115 -22.53 11.40 28.24
N ILE A 116 -21.70 10.50 27.70
CA ILE A 116 -21.91 9.86 26.39
C ILE A 116 -23.07 8.89 26.46
N SER A 117 -23.12 8.03 27.48
CA SER A 117 -24.22 7.08 27.69
C SER A 117 -25.56 7.81 27.86
N GLY A 118 -25.61 8.83 28.73
CA GLY A 118 -26.81 9.66 28.88
C GLY A 118 -27.23 10.37 27.59
N ARG A 119 -26.29 10.85 26.75
CA ARG A 119 -26.62 11.42 25.44
C ARG A 119 -27.15 10.38 24.45
N LEU A 120 -26.62 9.17 24.48
CA LEU A 120 -27.08 8.07 23.61
C LEU A 120 -28.48 7.60 24.00
N GLU A 121 -28.75 7.49 25.31
CA GLU A 121 -30.09 7.19 25.83
C GLU A 121 -31.11 8.26 25.44
N ASN A 122 -30.75 9.54 25.59
CA ASN A 122 -31.60 10.64 25.16
C ASN A 122 -31.86 10.64 23.65
N ALA A 123 -30.83 10.37 22.84
CA ALA A 123 -30.99 10.24 21.38
C ALA A 123 -31.91 9.06 21.02
N ALA A 124 -31.73 7.91 21.66
CA ALA A 124 -32.60 6.75 21.46
C ALA A 124 -34.04 7.04 21.86
N ALA A 125 -34.27 7.75 22.97
CA ALA A 125 -35.59 8.17 23.40
C ALA A 125 -36.25 9.15 22.41
N GLN A 126 -35.49 10.10 21.85
CA GLN A 126 -35.99 11.03 20.84
C GLN A 126 -36.38 10.31 19.55
N VAL A 127 -35.55 9.38 19.07
CA VAL A 127 -35.88 8.57 17.89
C VAL A 127 -37.12 7.72 18.16
N ALA A 128 -37.20 7.06 19.32
CA ALA A 128 -38.31 6.20 19.67
C ALA A 128 -39.64 6.96 19.80
N ALA A 129 -39.60 8.18 20.33
CA ALA A 129 -40.75 9.09 20.36
C ALA A 129 -41.21 9.49 18.95
N ALA A 130 -40.29 9.63 17.99
CA ALA A 130 -40.61 9.99 16.63
C ALA A 130 -41.20 8.82 15.80
N MET A 131 -40.87 7.57 16.13
CA MET A 131 -41.24 6.39 15.32
C MET A 131 -42.74 6.00 15.36
N ALA A 132 -43.55 6.52 16.30
CA ALA A 132 -45.00 6.30 16.39
C ALA A 132 -45.44 4.81 16.26
N CYS A 133 -45.24 4.03 17.33
CA CYS A 133 -45.56 2.61 17.40
C CYS A 133 -47.06 2.32 17.61
N ARG A 134 -47.47 1.06 17.42
CA ARG A 134 -48.82 0.57 17.83
C ARG A 134 -48.89 0.24 19.33
N PRO A 135 -50.05 0.47 19.98
CA PRO A 135 -51.26 1.13 19.45
C PRO A 135 -51.02 2.62 19.15
N ALA A 136 -51.69 3.14 18.12
CA ALA A 136 -51.38 4.44 17.54
C ALA A 136 -51.43 5.56 18.59
N GLY A 137 -50.31 6.27 18.75
CA GLY A 137 -50.17 7.38 19.70
C GLY A 137 -49.23 7.08 20.88
N GLU A 138 -48.78 5.84 21.05
CA GLU A 138 -47.76 5.50 22.07
C GLU A 138 -46.33 5.58 21.49
N PRO A 139 -45.38 6.18 22.22
CA PRO A 139 -43.98 6.21 21.82
C PRO A 139 -43.41 4.79 21.82
N CYS A 140 -42.56 4.48 20.83
CA CYS A 140 -41.81 3.24 20.86
C CYS A 140 -40.90 3.21 22.11
N SER A 141 -40.58 2.03 22.61
CA SER A 141 -39.65 1.94 23.73
C SER A 141 -38.24 2.37 23.28
N ALA A 142 -37.61 3.27 24.04
CA ALA A 142 -36.26 3.76 23.77
C ALA A 142 -35.23 2.64 23.49
N PRO A 143 -35.27 1.46 24.15
CA PRO A 143 -34.37 0.35 23.84
C PRO A 143 -34.47 -0.18 22.41
N VAL A 144 -35.63 -0.11 21.75
CA VAL A 144 -35.80 -0.57 20.35
C VAL A 144 -35.01 0.34 19.41
N ALA A 145 -35.17 1.66 19.55
CA ALA A 145 -34.40 2.63 18.77
C ALA A 145 -32.90 2.51 19.05
N GLY A 146 -32.50 2.38 20.32
CA GLY A 146 -31.11 2.16 20.71
C GLY A 146 -30.50 0.89 20.10
N THR A 147 -31.28 -0.20 20.02
CA THR A 147 -30.85 -1.45 19.39
C THR A 147 -30.61 -1.29 17.90
N ILE A 148 -31.49 -0.57 17.18
CA ILE A 148 -31.30 -0.26 15.76
C ILE A 148 -30.02 0.56 15.58
N MET A 149 -29.84 1.62 16.36
CA MET A 149 -28.64 2.47 16.29
C MET A 149 -27.36 1.67 16.52
N ALA A 150 -27.30 0.90 17.61
CA ALA A 150 -26.13 0.11 17.97
C ALA A 150 -25.83 -0.98 16.92
N CYS A 151 -26.85 -1.73 16.48
CA CYS A 151 -26.67 -2.82 15.51
C CYS A 151 -26.10 -2.30 14.19
N PHE A 152 -26.69 -1.25 13.60
CA PHE A 152 -26.22 -0.70 12.33
C PHE A 152 -24.88 0.02 12.46
N ALA A 153 -24.61 0.70 13.57
CA ALA A 153 -23.29 1.29 13.84
C ALA A 153 -22.18 0.22 13.92
N VAL A 154 -22.42 -0.88 14.64
CA VAL A 154 -21.44 -1.98 14.76
C VAL A 154 -21.22 -2.67 13.41
N LEU A 155 -22.28 -2.92 12.64
CA LEU A 155 -22.17 -3.52 11.31
C LEU A 155 -21.37 -2.63 10.36
N GLY A 156 -21.67 -1.33 10.30
CA GLY A 156 -20.91 -0.36 9.51
C GLY A 156 -19.45 -0.30 9.92
N PHE A 157 -19.19 -0.25 11.22
CA PHE A 157 -17.83 -0.27 11.78
C PHE A 157 -17.05 -1.50 11.35
N LEU A 158 -17.60 -2.71 11.54
CA LEU A 158 -16.90 -3.95 11.22
C LEU A 158 -16.64 -4.10 9.72
N ILE A 159 -17.59 -3.70 8.87
CA ILE A 159 -17.44 -3.75 7.41
C ILE A 159 -16.30 -2.83 6.96
N ALA A 160 -16.32 -1.55 7.35
CA ALA A 160 -15.27 -0.59 6.98
C ALA A 160 -13.90 -0.99 7.57
N TYR A 161 -13.87 -1.41 8.83
CA TYR A 161 -12.65 -1.85 9.52
C TYR A 161 -11.98 -3.01 8.80
N LEU A 162 -12.73 -4.08 8.49
CA LEU A 162 -12.19 -5.25 7.79
C LEU A 162 -11.81 -4.92 6.35
N TRP A 163 -12.57 -4.04 5.69
CA TRP A 163 -12.25 -3.61 4.34
C TRP A 163 -10.93 -2.83 4.29
N MET A 164 -10.76 -1.81 5.16
CA MET A 164 -9.53 -1.03 5.24
C MET A 164 -8.32 -1.91 5.56
N ARG A 165 -8.45 -2.77 6.56
CA ARG A 165 -7.31 -3.59 7.01
C ARG A 165 -6.87 -4.63 5.96
N ARG A 166 -7.75 -5.04 5.06
CA ARG A 166 -7.46 -6.10 4.06
C ARG A 166 -7.17 -5.54 2.67
N TYR A 167 -8.03 -4.66 2.16
CA TYR A 167 -8.02 -4.27 0.76
C TYR A 167 -7.24 -2.99 0.52
N PHE A 168 -7.36 -2.02 1.41
CA PHE A 168 -6.79 -0.68 1.19
C PHE A 168 -5.29 -0.71 0.89
N LEU A 169 -4.51 -1.49 1.65
CA LEU A 169 -3.06 -1.61 1.40
C LEU A 169 -2.76 -2.33 0.07
N GLY A 170 -3.62 -3.26 -0.34
CA GLY A 170 -3.53 -3.92 -1.64
C GLY A 170 -3.85 -2.96 -2.79
N GLU A 171 -4.90 -2.16 -2.66
CA GLU A 171 -5.31 -1.17 -3.66
C GLU A 171 -4.28 -0.05 -3.82
N LEU A 172 -3.74 0.48 -2.72
CA LEU A 172 -2.65 1.47 -2.78
C LEU A 172 -1.42 0.91 -3.50
N ARG A 173 -1.08 -0.37 -3.26
CA ARG A 173 0.04 -1.03 -3.95
C ARG A 173 -0.23 -1.22 -5.42
N ARG A 174 -1.44 -1.64 -5.80
CA ARG A 174 -1.84 -1.83 -7.21
C ARG A 174 -1.85 -0.52 -7.97
N GLY A 175 -2.48 0.53 -7.41
CA GLY A 175 -2.53 1.85 -8.05
C GLY A 175 -1.14 2.44 -8.29
N ARG A 176 -0.19 2.21 -7.37
CA ARG A 176 1.22 2.61 -7.59
C ARG A 176 1.92 1.81 -8.67
N GLU A 177 1.75 0.49 -8.68
CA GLU A 177 2.33 -0.37 -9.71
C GLU A 177 1.77 -0.04 -11.10
N GLU A 178 0.48 0.29 -11.19
CA GLU A 178 -0.16 0.75 -12.42
C GLU A 178 0.40 2.09 -12.88
N ALA A 179 0.55 3.06 -11.97
CA ALA A 179 1.14 4.36 -12.30
C ALA A 179 2.62 4.24 -12.74
N GLU A 180 3.43 3.40 -12.08
CA GLU A 180 4.82 3.13 -12.47
C GLU A 180 4.89 2.49 -13.86
N ARG A 181 4.02 1.50 -14.14
CA ARG A 181 3.95 0.86 -15.46
C ARG A 181 3.53 1.83 -16.55
N GLU A 182 2.57 2.69 -16.28
CA GLU A 182 2.13 3.71 -17.24
C GLU A 182 3.27 4.66 -17.60
N ILE A 183 4.07 5.11 -16.61
CA ILE A 183 5.26 5.94 -16.87
C ILE A 183 6.25 5.21 -17.78
N ILE A 184 6.55 3.94 -17.49
CA ILE A 184 7.50 3.16 -18.28
C ILE A 184 6.95 2.92 -19.70
N ASP A 185 5.68 2.56 -19.84
CA ASP A 185 5.05 2.33 -21.14
C ASP A 185 5.03 3.61 -21.99
N ASP A 186 4.77 4.77 -21.38
CA ASP A 186 4.83 6.08 -22.05
C ASP A 186 6.26 6.39 -22.52
N ALA A 187 7.27 6.16 -21.68
CA ALA A 187 8.68 6.37 -22.02
C ALA A 187 9.17 5.43 -23.14
N VAL A 188 8.70 4.18 -23.16
CA VAL A 188 9.00 3.24 -24.25
C VAL A 188 8.37 3.71 -25.55
N ARG A 189 7.14 4.21 -25.53
CA ARG A 189 6.44 4.69 -26.73
C ARG A 189 7.06 5.95 -27.30
N SER A 190 7.57 6.86 -26.47
CA SER A 190 8.27 8.06 -26.94
C SER A 190 9.64 7.75 -27.55
N GLY A 191 10.16 6.53 -27.35
CA GLY A 191 11.49 6.14 -27.79
C GLY A 191 12.60 6.53 -26.80
N ASP A 192 12.23 7.06 -25.63
CA ASP A 192 13.16 7.49 -24.57
C ASP A 192 13.68 6.29 -23.73
N PHE A 193 13.17 5.06 -23.96
CA PHE A 193 13.44 3.90 -23.11
C PHE A 193 13.42 2.56 -23.87
N GLN A 194 14.40 1.67 -23.66
CA GLN A 194 14.50 0.35 -24.31
C GLN A 194 14.35 -0.80 -23.30
N THR A 195 13.11 -1.20 -22.98
CA THR A 195 12.85 -2.28 -22.00
C THR A 195 13.78 -3.49 -22.15
N THR A 196 14.79 -3.57 -21.26
CA THR A 196 15.62 -4.76 -21.14
C THR A 196 14.88 -5.72 -20.22
N PRO A 197 14.62 -6.99 -20.62
CA PRO A 197 13.89 -7.92 -19.78
C PRO A 197 14.68 -8.17 -18.49
N VAL A 198 14.21 -7.61 -17.37
CA VAL A 198 14.71 -7.94 -16.04
C VAL A 198 14.44 -9.43 -15.83
N SER A 199 15.52 -10.21 -15.71
CA SER A 199 15.41 -11.62 -15.40
C SER A 199 14.83 -11.77 -13.99
N THR A 200 13.51 -11.96 -13.88
CA THR A 200 12.83 -12.42 -12.66
C THR A 200 13.14 -13.89 -12.36
N SER A 201 14.26 -14.42 -12.87
CA SER A 201 14.68 -15.76 -12.52
C SER A 201 15.00 -15.78 -11.03
N ARG A 202 14.24 -16.61 -10.31
CA ARG A 202 14.56 -17.19 -9.00
C ARG A 202 15.89 -17.99 -9.01
N ALA A 203 16.79 -17.74 -9.97
CA ALA A 203 18.07 -18.40 -10.09
C ALA A 203 18.92 -18.04 -8.88
N SER A 204 18.82 -18.91 -7.88
CA SER A 204 19.80 -19.21 -6.86
C SER A 204 20.40 -18.01 -6.13
N LEU A 205 19.58 -17.40 -5.26
CA LEU A 205 20.09 -16.72 -4.06
C LEU A 205 20.45 -17.73 -2.94
N ASP A 206 20.65 -19.01 -3.26
CA ASP A 206 20.94 -20.07 -2.28
C ASP A 206 22.42 -20.49 -2.25
N GLY A 207 23.31 -19.70 -2.88
CA GLY A 207 24.77 -19.89 -2.85
C GLY A 207 25.45 -19.08 -1.74
N PRO A 208 26.73 -19.39 -1.40
CA PRO A 208 27.52 -18.66 -0.40
C PRO A 208 27.60 -17.14 -0.68
N ASP A 209 27.50 -16.74 -1.95
CA ASP A 209 27.55 -15.34 -2.38
C ASP A 209 26.28 -14.56 -2.00
N ALA A 210 25.14 -15.24 -1.84
CA ALA A 210 23.91 -14.59 -1.44
C ALA A 210 23.94 -14.09 0.01
N ALA A 211 24.65 -14.80 0.90
CA ALA A 211 24.87 -14.36 2.28
C ALA A 211 25.80 -13.13 2.32
N ALA A 212 26.85 -13.12 1.50
CA ALA A 212 27.76 -11.98 1.37
C ALA A 212 27.06 -10.74 0.79
N LEU A 213 26.17 -10.92 -0.20
CA LEU A 213 25.32 -9.87 -0.76
C LEU A 213 24.23 -9.42 0.22
N ALA A 214 23.68 -10.32 1.04
CA ALA A 214 22.70 -10.01 2.08
C ALA A 214 23.30 -9.13 3.20
N ALA A 215 24.58 -9.34 3.51
CA ALA A 215 25.32 -8.60 4.54
C ALA A 215 25.63 -7.15 4.17
N ILE A 216 25.48 -6.74 2.90
CA ILE A 216 25.63 -5.34 2.49
C ILE A 216 24.41 -4.55 2.98
N VAL A 217 24.62 -3.61 3.90
CA VAL A 217 23.56 -2.80 4.53
C VAL A 217 23.69 -1.36 4.05
N PRO A 218 22.58 -0.61 3.89
CA PRO A 218 22.67 0.82 3.61
C PRO A 218 23.49 1.55 4.68
N GLY A 219 24.33 2.48 4.26
CA GLY A 219 25.15 3.34 5.11
C GLY A 219 24.33 4.41 5.84
N GLU A 220 25.03 5.30 6.54
CA GLU A 220 24.42 6.29 7.44
C GLU A 220 23.90 7.56 6.72
N HIS A 221 24.28 7.78 5.45
CA HIS A 221 23.79 8.93 4.68
C HIS A 221 22.29 8.79 4.36
N PRO A 222 21.41 9.70 4.86
CA PRO A 222 19.96 9.55 4.69
C PRO A 222 19.49 9.66 3.24
N ASP A 223 20.09 10.58 2.48
CA ASP A 223 19.69 10.91 1.11
C ASP A 223 20.41 10.06 0.07
N ASP A 224 21.58 9.50 0.42
CA ASP A 224 22.30 8.57 -0.45
C ASP A 224 22.94 7.41 0.35
N PRO A 225 22.16 6.39 0.69
CA PRO A 225 22.60 5.34 1.60
C PRO A 225 23.67 4.41 1.02
N TRP A 226 23.92 4.42 -0.29
CA TRP A 226 24.91 3.53 -0.90
C TRP A 226 26.27 4.17 -1.14
N LYS A 227 26.37 5.49 -0.97
CA LYS A 227 27.61 6.22 -1.14
C LYS A 227 28.71 5.68 -0.22
N GLY A 228 29.81 5.23 -0.83
CA GLY A 228 30.96 4.63 -0.18
C GLY A 228 30.79 3.19 0.31
N GLN A 229 29.64 2.53 0.07
CA GLN A 229 29.39 1.15 0.56
C GLN A 229 30.04 0.07 -0.32
N PHE A 230 30.43 0.40 -1.55
CA PHE A 230 31.02 -0.51 -2.54
C PHE A 230 32.44 -0.09 -2.94
N GLY A 231 33.07 0.82 -2.19
CA GLY A 231 34.46 1.21 -2.37
C GLY A 231 34.68 2.55 -3.07
N GLY A 232 33.62 3.27 -3.44
CA GLY A 232 33.73 4.62 -4.04
C GLY A 232 34.10 4.66 -5.52
N GLU A 233 34.43 3.52 -6.10
CA GLU A 233 34.97 3.44 -7.47
C GLU A 233 33.94 2.84 -8.43
N SER A 234 33.83 3.42 -9.62
CA SER A 234 32.98 2.92 -10.71
C SER A 234 33.62 1.80 -11.51
N GLU A 235 34.87 1.45 -11.23
CA GLU A 235 35.57 0.33 -11.87
C GLU A 235 36.52 -0.40 -10.93
N ASP A 236 36.66 -1.71 -11.15
CA ASP A 236 37.68 -2.55 -10.52
C ASP A 236 38.51 -3.29 -11.59
N ALA A 237 39.27 -4.31 -11.20
CA ALA A 237 40.09 -5.09 -12.14
C ALA A 237 39.28 -5.89 -13.18
N GLU A 238 38.03 -6.26 -12.87
CA GLU A 238 37.20 -7.16 -13.67
C GLU A 238 36.04 -6.43 -14.36
N VAL A 239 35.44 -5.44 -13.71
CA VAL A 239 34.18 -4.81 -14.14
C VAL A 239 34.26 -3.28 -14.13
N ARG A 240 33.40 -2.66 -14.94
CA ARG A 240 33.17 -1.20 -14.97
C ARG A 240 31.67 -0.94 -14.97
N LEU A 241 31.22 -0.07 -14.08
CA LEU A 241 29.84 0.41 -13.98
C LEU A 241 29.72 1.76 -14.70
N ARG A 242 28.70 1.89 -15.55
CA ARG A 242 28.36 3.10 -16.31
C ARG A 242 26.90 3.42 -16.17
N GLY A 243 26.57 4.69 -16.37
CA GLY A 243 25.21 5.20 -16.31
C GLY A 243 24.97 6.17 -17.46
N GLU A 244 23.76 6.11 -18.00
CA GLU A 244 23.21 7.06 -18.96
C GLU A 244 21.94 7.63 -18.33
N VAL A 245 21.73 8.94 -18.48
CA VAL A 245 20.53 9.62 -17.97
C VAL A 245 19.95 10.52 -19.06
N GLU A 246 18.66 10.34 -19.34
CA GLU A 246 17.92 11.13 -20.32
C GLU A 246 16.61 11.65 -19.71
N PRO A 247 16.24 12.94 -19.87
CA PRO A 247 14.97 13.45 -19.40
C PRO A 247 13.81 12.85 -20.20
N LEU A 248 12.75 12.38 -19.52
CA LEU A 248 11.53 11.93 -20.21
C LEU A 248 10.80 13.14 -20.79
N GLN A 249 10.58 13.14 -22.10
CA GLN A 249 9.85 14.24 -22.74
C GLN A 249 8.37 14.24 -22.33
N THR A 250 7.82 13.07 -22.03
CA THR A 250 6.40 12.87 -21.69
C THR A 250 6.06 13.33 -20.27
N ARG A 251 7.03 13.32 -19.33
CA ARG A 251 6.84 13.70 -17.93
C ARG A 251 8.04 14.49 -17.40
N PRO A 252 7.98 15.84 -17.47
CA PRO A 252 9.01 16.71 -16.92
C PRO A 252 9.31 16.38 -15.45
N GLY A 253 10.60 16.34 -15.09
CA GLY A 253 11.07 15.98 -13.74
C GLY A 253 11.28 14.49 -13.50
N LEU A 254 11.01 13.63 -14.50
CA LEU A 254 11.43 12.23 -14.50
C LEU A 254 12.52 11.99 -15.54
N TYR A 255 13.40 11.05 -15.22
CA TYR A 255 14.58 10.71 -16.01
C TYR A 255 14.69 9.21 -16.22
N ALA A 256 14.99 8.81 -17.46
CA ALA A 256 15.28 7.45 -17.85
C ALA A 256 16.74 7.18 -17.53
N LEU A 257 17.00 6.11 -16.78
CA LEU A 257 18.33 5.68 -16.40
C LEU A 257 18.66 4.36 -17.09
N GLY A 258 19.79 4.33 -17.78
CA GLY A 258 20.43 3.12 -18.29
C GLY A 258 21.70 2.84 -17.52
N ILE A 259 21.67 1.85 -16.62
CA ILE A 259 22.82 1.47 -15.79
C ILE A 259 23.42 0.19 -16.37
N GLU A 260 24.71 0.20 -16.67
CA GLU A 260 25.38 -0.88 -17.37
C GLU A 260 26.66 -1.30 -16.65
N LEU A 261 26.75 -2.58 -16.29
CA LEU A 261 27.97 -3.21 -15.78
C LEU A 261 28.62 -4.03 -16.90
N GLU A 262 29.81 -3.62 -17.33
CA GLU A 262 30.59 -4.23 -18.41
C GLU A 262 31.80 -4.99 -17.85
N GLY A 263 32.15 -6.14 -18.46
CA GLY A 263 33.43 -6.81 -18.18
C GLY A 263 34.58 -6.10 -18.90
N ARG A 264 35.65 -5.76 -18.17
CA ARG A 264 36.82 -5.01 -18.69
C ARG A 264 37.73 -5.88 -19.57
N THR A 265 37.92 -7.14 -19.19
CA THR A 265 38.79 -8.09 -19.91
C THR A 265 37.97 -9.22 -20.53
N ARG A 266 38.54 -9.92 -21.52
CA ARG A 266 37.90 -11.10 -22.11
C ARG A 266 37.67 -12.21 -21.07
N GLU A 267 38.64 -12.42 -20.20
CA GLU A 267 38.57 -13.41 -19.10
C GLU A 267 37.46 -13.08 -18.10
N ALA A 268 37.30 -11.80 -17.74
CA ALA A 268 36.22 -11.36 -16.86
C ALA A 268 34.85 -11.57 -17.52
N ARG A 269 34.72 -11.25 -18.82
CA ARG A 269 33.47 -11.50 -19.57
C ARG A 269 33.11 -12.97 -19.62
N ASP A 270 34.07 -13.84 -19.94
CA ASP A 270 33.85 -15.28 -20.02
C ASP A 270 33.48 -15.88 -18.64
N ARG A 271 34.08 -15.38 -17.55
CA ARG A 271 33.77 -15.80 -16.17
C ARG A 271 32.39 -15.34 -15.70
N LEU A 272 32.00 -14.12 -16.05
CA LEU A 272 30.73 -13.53 -15.64
C LEU A 272 29.56 -13.95 -16.53
N GLU A 273 29.80 -14.50 -17.72
CA GLU A 273 28.74 -14.92 -18.64
C GLU A 273 27.79 -15.93 -17.99
N GLY A 274 26.50 -15.60 -17.97
CA GLY A 274 25.45 -16.41 -17.34
C GLY A 274 25.33 -16.26 -15.82
N THR A 275 26.22 -15.50 -15.18
CA THR A 275 26.13 -15.19 -13.74
C THR A 275 25.12 -14.08 -13.44
N VAL A 276 24.76 -13.94 -12.17
CA VAL A 276 23.83 -12.89 -11.71
C VAL A 276 24.62 -11.72 -11.14
N VAL A 277 24.28 -10.52 -11.62
CA VAL A 277 24.76 -9.23 -11.10
C VAL A 277 23.62 -8.62 -10.29
N THR A 278 23.91 -8.17 -9.07
CA THR A 278 22.94 -7.50 -8.22
C THR A 278 23.25 -6.01 -8.16
N PHE A 279 22.31 -5.20 -8.65
CA PHE A 279 22.32 -3.75 -8.52
C PHE A 279 21.60 -3.34 -7.23
N PHE A 280 22.17 -2.36 -6.54
CA PHE A 280 21.69 -1.77 -5.29
C PHE A 280 21.28 -0.32 -5.59
N LEU A 281 19.98 -0.11 -5.71
CA LEU A 281 19.33 1.17 -5.97
C LEU A 281 18.95 1.85 -4.65
N HIS A 282 18.60 3.13 -4.69
CA HIS A 282 18.14 3.86 -3.52
C HIS A 282 16.98 3.12 -2.77
N PRO A 283 16.93 3.11 -1.43
CA PRO A 283 15.89 2.40 -0.67
C PRO A 283 14.44 2.86 -0.91
N THR A 284 14.23 4.01 -1.55
CA THR A 284 12.89 4.47 -2.01
C THR A 284 12.31 3.53 -3.07
N PHE A 285 13.14 2.80 -3.81
CA PHE A 285 12.68 1.79 -4.75
C PHE A 285 12.13 0.57 -4.00
N LYS A 286 10.89 0.16 -4.31
CA LYS A 286 10.25 -1.04 -3.72
C LYS A 286 11.12 -2.29 -3.80
N ARG A 287 11.86 -2.43 -4.90
CA ARG A 287 12.90 -3.45 -5.09
C ARG A 287 14.22 -2.73 -5.33
N TYR A 288 14.78 -2.23 -4.25
CA TYR A 288 16.06 -1.54 -4.25
C TYR A 288 17.23 -2.50 -4.50
N ARG A 289 17.01 -3.83 -4.52
CA ARG A 289 17.95 -4.82 -5.06
C ARG A 289 17.39 -5.43 -6.34
N ARG A 290 18.13 -5.33 -7.44
CA ARG A 290 17.73 -5.84 -8.76
C ARG A 290 18.79 -6.80 -9.28
N SER A 291 18.37 -8.03 -9.53
CA SER A 291 19.26 -9.05 -10.10
C SER A 291 19.06 -9.13 -11.61
N VAL A 292 20.16 -9.01 -12.35
CA VAL A 292 20.19 -9.10 -13.82
C VAL A 292 21.23 -10.14 -14.20
N VAL A 293 20.94 -10.95 -15.23
CA VAL A 293 21.90 -11.94 -15.72
C VAL A 293 22.90 -11.24 -16.63
N PHE A 294 24.19 -11.42 -16.36
CA PHE A 294 25.26 -10.92 -17.21
C PHE A 294 25.32 -11.75 -18.49
N ARG A 295 25.15 -11.10 -19.64
CA ARG A 295 25.15 -11.75 -20.96
C ARG A 295 25.77 -10.87 -22.01
N LYS A 296 26.42 -11.48 -23.01
CA LYS A 296 27.06 -10.76 -24.11
C LYS A 296 28.08 -9.73 -23.59
N GLY A 297 28.78 -10.05 -22.50
CA GLY A 297 29.80 -9.18 -21.91
C GLY A 297 29.29 -7.99 -21.08
N ARG A 298 27.98 -7.90 -20.81
CA ARG A 298 27.39 -6.84 -19.97
C ARG A 298 26.15 -7.27 -19.19
N ALA A 299 25.81 -6.52 -18.15
CA ALA A 299 24.50 -6.54 -17.49
C ALA A 299 23.92 -5.11 -17.50
N ARG A 300 22.77 -4.93 -18.16
CA ARG A 300 22.09 -3.62 -18.27
C ARG A 300 20.80 -3.63 -17.46
N LEU A 301 20.60 -2.60 -16.65
CA LEU A 301 19.41 -2.32 -15.88
C LEU A 301 18.85 -0.97 -16.33
N GLU A 302 17.59 -0.95 -16.76
CA GLU A 302 16.91 0.29 -17.08
C GLU A 302 15.80 0.57 -16.06
N LEU A 303 15.68 1.83 -15.64
CA LEU A 303 14.64 2.28 -14.72
C LEU A 303 14.32 3.76 -14.92
N VAL A 304 13.25 4.23 -14.28
CA VAL A 304 12.90 5.66 -14.22
C VAL A 304 13.13 6.17 -12.80
N ALA A 305 13.72 7.35 -12.66
CA ALA A 305 13.97 8.02 -11.40
C ALA A 305 13.65 9.52 -11.50
N TYR A 306 13.40 10.17 -10.37
CA TYR A 306 13.19 11.63 -10.32
C TYR A 306 14.46 12.40 -9.97
N GLY A 307 15.43 11.76 -9.31
CA GLY A 307 16.65 12.41 -8.81
C GLY A 307 17.84 11.45 -8.76
N ALA A 308 19.02 12.02 -8.60
CA ALA A 308 20.30 11.32 -8.57
C ALA A 308 20.53 10.60 -7.22
N PHE A 309 21.25 9.48 -7.27
CA PHE A 309 21.65 8.69 -6.12
C PHE A 309 22.83 7.80 -6.49
N THR A 310 23.57 7.27 -5.52
CA THR A 310 24.63 6.30 -5.77
C THR A 310 24.03 4.91 -6.01
N VAL A 311 24.42 4.29 -7.13
CA VAL A 311 24.06 2.91 -7.45
C VAL A 311 25.25 2.01 -7.15
N GLY A 312 25.05 0.98 -6.34
CA GLY A 312 26.02 -0.11 -6.18
C GLY A 312 25.77 -1.25 -7.16
N ALA A 313 26.81 -1.97 -7.56
CA ALA A 313 26.70 -3.23 -8.28
C ALA A 313 27.68 -4.25 -7.72
N ALA A 314 27.20 -5.49 -7.53
CA ALA A 314 28.02 -6.59 -7.06
C ALA A 314 27.80 -7.87 -7.87
N THR A 315 28.89 -8.57 -8.14
CA THR A 315 28.88 -9.87 -8.84
C THR A 315 29.00 -11.01 -7.84
N ALA A 316 28.59 -12.22 -8.24
CA ALA A 316 28.86 -13.43 -7.46
C ALA A 316 30.37 -13.70 -7.29
N GLY A 317 31.21 -13.19 -8.18
CA GLY A 317 32.68 -13.30 -8.12
C GLY A 317 33.36 -12.40 -7.09
N GLY A 318 32.61 -11.57 -6.37
CA GLY A 318 33.11 -10.69 -5.31
C GLY A 318 33.42 -9.26 -5.74
N SER A 319 33.39 -8.94 -7.04
CA SER A 319 33.52 -7.57 -7.55
C SER A 319 32.44 -6.67 -6.96
N ARG A 320 32.83 -5.48 -6.53
CA ARG A 320 31.95 -4.44 -5.98
C ARG A 320 32.39 -3.11 -6.54
N VAL A 321 31.45 -2.41 -7.16
CA VAL A 321 31.66 -1.08 -7.74
C VAL A 321 30.42 -0.24 -7.47
N GLU A 322 30.59 1.08 -7.40
CA GLU A 322 29.49 2.03 -7.28
C GLU A 322 29.62 3.18 -8.27
N LEU A 323 28.50 3.80 -8.59
CA LEU A 323 28.43 4.92 -9.50
C LEU A 323 27.52 5.98 -8.90
N ASP A 324 28.08 7.14 -8.61
CA ASP A 324 27.30 8.32 -8.25
C ASP A 324 26.66 8.89 -9.53
N LEU A 325 25.33 8.78 -9.62
CA LEU A 325 24.59 9.27 -10.78
C LEU A 325 24.61 10.81 -10.89
N ALA A 326 24.91 11.52 -9.79
CA ALA A 326 25.04 12.97 -9.80
C ALA A 326 26.32 13.44 -10.52
N GLU A 327 27.34 12.58 -10.58
CA GLU A 327 28.63 12.88 -11.20
C GLU A 327 28.69 12.48 -12.68
N LEU A 328 27.58 11.99 -13.24
CA LEU A 328 27.52 11.57 -14.64
C LEU A 328 27.76 12.74 -15.60
N PRO A 329 28.59 12.56 -16.64
CA PRO A 329 28.83 13.59 -17.64
C PRO A 329 27.55 13.87 -18.43
N GLY A 330 27.03 15.10 -18.31
CA GLY A 330 25.80 15.51 -18.99
C GLY A 330 24.50 15.28 -18.19
N ALA A 331 24.60 14.93 -16.90
CA ALA A 331 23.43 14.84 -16.03
C ALA A 331 22.65 16.18 -15.99
N PRO A 332 21.32 16.17 -16.22
CA PRO A 332 20.49 17.37 -16.12
C PRO A 332 20.54 17.99 -14.71
N ALA A 333 20.57 19.32 -14.60
CA ALA A 333 20.62 20.00 -13.28
C ALA A 333 19.45 19.59 -12.37
N GLY A 334 18.23 19.54 -12.92
CA GLY A 334 17.06 19.10 -12.17
C GLY A 334 17.03 17.62 -11.80
N PHE A 335 17.99 16.80 -12.26
CA PHE A 335 18.19 15.42 -11.81
C PHE A 335 19.16 15.38 -10.64
N VAL A 336 20.17 16.24 -10.65
CA VAL A 336 21.20 16.34 -9.59
C VAL A 336 20.68 17.07 -8.35
N GLU A 337 19.79 18.06 -8.54
CA GLU A 337 19.28 18.93 -7.46
C GLU A 337 17.97 18.44 -6.81
N ALA A 338 17.40 17.33 -7.29
CA ALA A 338 16.10 16.79 -6.85
C ALA A 338 16.19 15.92 -5.59
#